data_AF-A0AB37ZUX5-F1
#
_entry.id   AF-A0AB37ZUX5-F1
#
_cell.length_a   1.000
_cell.length_b   1.000
_cell.length_c   1.000
_cell.angle_alpha   90.00
_cell.angle_beta   90.00
_cell.angle_gamma   90.00
#
_symmetry.space_group_name_H-M   'P 1'
#
loop_
_entity.id
_entity.type
_entity.pdbx_description
1 polymer ?
#
loop_
_entity_poly.entity_id
_entity_poly.type
_entity_poly.pdbx_seq_one_letter_code
_entity_poly.pdbx_strand_id
1 'polypeptide(L)'
;MNLLTKSKSTGRDVVALAPGSLEYVNFAAYRLESGENLPLSAGENELCVVLLTGHASVSGEAPGQGAFSWENIGDRQSVFEEKSPFAVYLPPHSQAQFVARGAVQLAVCTAPGDAGKHFPARLIMPGSMKRSVRGKGANTRYVCDILPDSEAAHSLLVVEVRTPSGHSSSYPPHKHDRDNLPHESFLEETYYHQVNPPQGFVFQRVYTDDRSIDQAMAVENNDLVTVPKGYHPVSVPYGYESWYLNVMAGPTRAWQFHNDPQHSWLLDL
;
A
#
# COMPACT_ATOMS: atom_id res chain seq x y z
N MET A 1 18.67 -11.41 -3.80
CA MET A 1 17.94 -10.14 -3.57
C MET A 1 17.31 -10.24 -2.19
N ASN A 2 17.50 -9.27 -1.30
CA ASN A 2 16.80 -9.22 -0.02
C ASN A 2 15.46 -8.51 -0.24
N LEU A 3 14.34 -9.16 0.12
CA LEU A 3 13.00 -8.63 -0.09
C LEU A 3 12.46 -7.86 1.13
N LEU A 4 13.13 -7.94 2.28
CA LEU A 4 12.73 -7.27 3.52
C LEU A 4 13.59 -6.03 3.78
N THR A 5 12.94 -4.88 3.90
CA THR A 5 13.54 -3.64 4.37
C THR A 5 13.05 -3.33 5.79
N LYS A 6 14.00 -3.34 6.73
CA LYS A 6 13.72 -3.04 8.14
C LYS A 6 13.46 -1.56 8.36
N SER A 7 12.47 -1.27 9.19
CA SER A 7 12.13 0.11 9.56
C SER A 7 13.09 0.71 10.58
N LYS A 8 13.10 2.04 10.66
CA LYS A 8 13.70 2.80 11.75
C LYS A 8 12.68 2.93 12.88
N SER A 9 13.08 2.61 14.10
CA SER A 9 12.22 2.71 15.29
C SER A 9 11.97 4.15 15.73
N THR A 10 12.86 5.08 15.40
CA THR A 10 12.79 6.50 15.80
C THR A 10 13.05 7.43 14.63
N GLY A 11 12.75 8.72 14.79
CA GLY A 11 12.99 9.75 13.78
C GLY A 11 11.87 9.86 12.75
N ARG A 12 12.00 10.84 11.85
CA ARG A 12 10.99 11.19 10.86
C ARG A 12 10.76 10.10 9.81
N ASP A 13 11.83 9.59 9.21
CA ASP A 13 11.71 8.55 8.18
C ASP A 13 11.51 7.19 8.84
N VAL A 14 10.40 6.51 8.51
CA VAL A 14 10.10 5.18 9.07
C VAL A 14 10.76 4.10 8.23
N VAL A 15 10.44 4.06 6.94
CA VAL A 15 11.01 3.13 5.97
C VAL A 15 10.85 3.74 4.57
N ALA A 16 11.76 3.42 3.67
CA ALA A 16 11.65 3.77 2.26
C ALA A 16 12.19 2.63 1.42
N LEU A 17 11.56 2.38 0.28
CA LEU A 17 12.08 1.45 -0.71
C LEU A 17 13.39 2.03 -1.28
N ALA A 18 14.42 1.20 -1.39
CA ALA A 18 15.67 1.64 -1.98
C ALA A 18 15.46 1.98 -3.47
N PRO A 19 16.01 3.09 -3.99
CA PRO A 19 15.88 3.45 -5.40
C PRO A 19 16.32 2.32 -6.33
N GLY A 20 15.52 2.03 -7.36
CA GLY A 20 15.78 0.98 -8.33
C GLY A 20 15.50 -0.45 -7.85
N SER A 21 14.89 -0.62 -6.67
CA SER A 21 14.45 -1.95 -6.21
C SER A 21 13.32 -2.54 -7.07
N LEU A 22 12.51 -1.65 -7.66
CA LEU A 22 11.36 -1.92 -8.51
C LEU A 22 11.36 -0.87 -9.65
N GLU A 23 10.77 -1.22 -10.78
CA GLU A 23 10.71 -0.37 -11.99
C GLU A 23 9.56 0.65 -11.91
N TYR A 24 8.40 0.24 -11.39
CA TYR A 24 7.16 1.02 -11.36
C TYR A 24 6.84 1.52 -9.95
N VAL A 25 6.98 0.69 -8.92
CA VAL A 25 6.54 1.07 -7.57
C VAL A 25 7.67 1.71 -6.76
N ASN A 26 7.38 2.82 -6.10
CA ASN A 26 8.17 3.32 -4.98
C ASN A 26 7.28 3.62 -3.76
N PHE A 27 7.88 3.55 -2.58
CA PHE A 27 7.18 3.68 -1.31
C PHE A 27 8.06 4.35 -0.25
N ALA A 28 7.48 5.25 0.53
CA ALA A 28 8.08 5.73 1.78
C ALA A 28 7.02 5.98 2.85
N ALA A 29 7.37 5.75 4.12
CA ALA A 29 6.54 6.09 5.26
C ALA A 29 7.27 7.06 6.19
N TYR A 30 6.51 8.01 6.74
CA TYR A 30 6.99 9.11 7.56
C TYR A 30 6.19 9.24 8.86
N ARG A 31 6.87 9.62 9.93
CA ARG A 31 6.32 10.10 11.20
C ARG A 31 6.59 11.61 11.29
N LEU A 32 5.56 12.39 11.56
CA LEU A 32 5.68 13.83 11.77
C LEU A 32 5.02 14.22 13.09
N GLU A 33 5.60 15.20 13.77
CA GLU A 33 5.05 15.84 14.95
C GLU A 33 4.29 17.12 14.60
N SER A 34 3.50 17.65 15.54
CA SER A 34 2.67 18.83 15.31
C SER A 34 3.45 20.02 14.74
N GLY A 35 2.99 20.55 13.60
CA GLY A 35 3.59 21.68 12.90
C GLY A 35 4.76 21.32 11.97
N GLU A 36 5.28 20.10 12.02
CA GLU A 36 6.24 19.63 11.03
C GLU A 36 5.61 19.50 9.65
N ASN A 37 6.43 19.68 8.62
CA ASN A 37 5.99 19.63 7.23
C ASN A 37 6.69 18.55 6.40
N LEU A 38 5.96 18.00 5.44
CA LEU A 38 6.44 17.10 4.41
C LEU A 38 6.13 17.71 3.03
N PRO A 39 7.12 18.40 2.42
CA PRO A 39 7.00 18.84 1.03
C PRO A 39 7.14 17.63 0.10
N LEU A 40 6.30 17.57 -0.93
CA LEU A 40 6.25 16.52 -1.93
C LEU A 40 6.20 17.15 -3.32
N SER A 41 7.02 16.60 -4.22
CA SER A 41 7.03 16.93 -5.63
C SER A 41 6.79 15.64 -6.41
N ALA A 42 5.74 15.59 -7.21
CA ALA A 42 5.37 14.40 -7.97
C ALA A 42 6.36 14.16 -9.14
N GLY A 43 6.94 15.22 -9.72
CA GLY A 43 7.84 15.09 -10.87
C GLY A 43 7.13 14.41 -12.05
N GLU A 44 7.75 13.42 -12.68
CA GLU A 44 7.11 12.61 -13.73
C GLU A 44 6.18 11.50 -13.18
N ASN A 45 6.15 11.32 -11.86
CA ASN A 45 5.36 10.30 -11.21
C ASN A 45 4.03 10.86 -10.73
N GLU A 46 3.06 9.99 -10.47
CA GLU A 46 1.92 10.31 -9.62
C GLU A 46 2.15 9.84 -8.18
N LEU A 47 1.44 10.45 -7.23
CA LEU A 47 1.50 10.10 -5.82
C LEU A 47 0.10 9.78 -5.27
N CYS A 48 0.02 8.80 -4.37
CA CYS A 48 -1.09 8.64 -3.44
C CYS A 48 -0.53 8.71 -2.02
N VAL A 49 -0.90 9.75 -1.28
CA VAL A 49 -0.45 9.95 0.10
C VAL A 49 -1.54 9.49 1.05
N VAL A 50 -1.32 8.38 1.75
CA VAL A 50 -2.29 7.80 2.70
C VAL A 50 -1.98 8.30 4.10
N LEU A 51 -2.98 8.87 4.78
CA LEU A 51 -2.90 9.22 6.19
C LEU A 51 -3.12 7.95 7.01
N LEU A 52 -2.04 7.36 7.49
CA LEU A 52 -2.07 6.11 8.25
C LEU A 52 -2.69 6.33 9.64
N THR A 53 -2.28 7.40 10.31
CA THR A 53 -2.81 7.81 11.63
C THR A 53 -2.71 9.31 11.78
N GLY A 54 -3.53 9.90 12.65
CA GLY A 54 -3.46 11.31 13.01
C GLY A 54 -4.13 12.24 11.99
N HIS A 55 -3.77 13.53 12.05
CA HIS A 55 -4.36 14.56 11.21
C HIS A 55 -3.27 15.40 10.53
N ALA A 56 -3.54 15.85 9.30
CA ALA A 56 -2.70 16.81 8.59
C ALA A 56 -3.55 17.79 7.78
N SER A 57 -3.01 18.97 7.51
CA SER A 57 -3.49 19.83 6.42
C SER A 57 -2.57 19.68 5.22
N VAL A 58 -3.11 19.83 4.03
CA VAL A 58 -2.35 19.74 2.78
C VAL A 58 -2.73 20.87 1.85
N SER A 59 -1.73 21.52 1.27
CA SER A 59 -1.92 22.57 0.27
C SER A 59 -0.89 22.42 -0.84
N GLY A 60 -1.23 22.83 -2.05
CA GLY A 60 -0.36 22.64 -3.19
C GLY A 60 -0.93 23.18 -4.49
N GLU A 61 -0.27 22.83 -5.59
CA GLU A 61 -0.69 23.15 -6.94
C GLU A 61 -0.61 21.90 -7.83
N ALA A 62 -1.60 21.74 -8.71
CA ALA A 62 -1.65 20.66 -9.67
C ALA A 62 -1.82 21.20 -11.11
N PRO A 63 -1.18 20.57 -12.12
CA PRO A 63 -1.34 20.98 -13.51
C PRO A 63 -2.80 21.01 -13.96
N GLY A 64 -3.19 22.06 -14.69
CA GLY A 64 -4.55 22.24 -15.20
C GLY A 64 -5.62 22.57 -14.13
N GLN A 65 -5.30 22.44 -12.85
CA GLN A 65 -6.21 22.73 -11.73
C GLN A 65 -5.82 24.00 -10.97
N GLY A 66 -4.53 24.30 -10.86
CA GLY A 66 -4.01 25.39 -10.02
C GLY A 66 -3.95 24.98 -8.55
N ALA A 67 -4.15 25.95 -7.65
CA ALA A 67 -3.99 25.74 -6.22
C ALA A 67 -5.12 24.90 -5.61
N PHE A 68 -4.79 24.04 -4.65
CA PHE A 68 -5.73 23.29 -3.82
C PHE A 68 -5.32 23.35 -2.34
N SER A 69 -6.29 23.17 -1.45
CA SER A 69 -6.06 23.00 -0.02
C SER A 69 -7.14 22.14 0.64
N TRP A 70 -6.73 21.26 1.53
CA TRP A 70 -7.59 20.47 2.41
C TRP A 70 -7.07 20.58 3.84
N GLU A 71 -7.90 21.10 4.74
CA GLU A 71 -7.52 21.35 6.13
C GLU A 71 -7.93 20.21 7.05
N ASN A 72 -7.03 19.84 7.97
CA ASN A 72 -7.28 18.91 9.07
C ASN A 72 -7.96 17.59 8.65
N ILE A 73 -7.44 16.98 7.58
CA ILE A 73 -7.85 15.65 7.10
C ILE A 73 -7.19 14.56 7.96
N GLY A 74 -7.81 13.38 8.00
CA GLY A 74 -7.46 12.29 8.92
C GLY A 74 -8.47 12.17 10.05
N ASP A 75 -8.60 10.98 10.64
CA ASP A 75 -9.56 10.71 11.73
C ASP A 75 -9.23 9.48 12.60
N ARG A 76 -8.49 8.51 12.06
CA ARG A 76 -8.02 7.33 12.81
C ARG A 76 -6.70 7.60 13.54
N GLN A 77 -6.60 7.13 14.78
CA GLN A 77 -5.37 7.16 15.58
C GLN A 77 -4.56 5.87 15.45
N SER A 78 -5.17 4.81 14.91
CA SER A 78 -4.53 3.53 14.61
C SER A 78 -5.06 2.96 13.30
N VAL A 79 -4.20 2.30 12.53
CA VAL A 79 -4.59 1.54 11.34
C VAL A 79 -5.48 0.32 11.67
N PHE A 80 -5.53 -0.07 12.95
CA PHE A 80 -6.37 -1.14 13.45
C PHE A 80 -7.79 -0.67 13.79
N GLU A 81 -8.06 0.64 13.83
CA GLU A 81 -9.43 1.14 13.96
C GLU A 81 -10.27 0.72 12.75
N GLU A 82 -11.57 0.51 12.97
CA GLU A 82 -12.49 0.14 11.91
C GLU A 82 -12.92 1.35 11.06
N LYS A 83 -11.94 2.06 10.50
CA LYS A 83 -12.11 3.26 9.68
C LYS A 83 -11.19 3.20 8.45
N SER A 84 -11.77 3.48 7.29
CA SER A 84 -11.00 3.75 6.08
C SER A 84 -10.14 5.02 6.26
N PRO A 85 -8.94 5.09 5.66
CA PRO A 85 -8.09 6.26 5.78
C PRO A 85 -8.61 7.44 4.96
N PHE A 86 -8.05 8.61 5.23
CA PHE A 86 -7.97 9.68 4.23
C PHE A 86 -6.76 9.44 3.34
N ALA A 87 -6.88 9.73 2.05
CA ALA A 87 -5.74 9.75 1.14
C ALA A 87 -5.80 10.93 0.17
N VAL A 88 -4.67 11.36 -0.36
CA VAL A 88 -4.57 12.45 -1.33
C VAL A 88 -3.90 11.92 -2.58
N TYR A 89 -4.59 12.02 -3.70
CA TYR A 89 -4.03 11.74 -5.00
C TYR A 89 -3.46 13.00 -5.62
N LEU A 90 -2.22 12.92 -6.13
CA LEU A 90 -1.52 13.99 -6.82
C LEU A 90 -1.07 13.48 -8.19
N PRO A 91 -1.55 14.08 -9.30
CA PRO A 91 -1.08 13.73 -10.63
C PRO A 91 0.39 14.18 -10.84
N PRO A 92 1.04 13.76 -11.93
CA PRO A 92 2.36 14.23 -12.32
C PRO A 92 2.49 15.75 -12.29
N HIS A 93 3.70 16.20 -11.97
CA HIS A 93 4.12 17.60 -11.82
C HIS A 93 3.41 18.40 -10.73
N SER A 94 2.63 17.74 -9.87
CA SER A 94 2.05 18.40 -8.69
C SER A 94 3.12 18.74 -7.64
N GLN A 95 2.92 19.85 -6.95
CA GLN A 95 3.62 20.21 -5.72
C GLN A 95 2.63 20.20 -4.57
N ALA A 96 3.00 19.63 -3.43
CA ALA A 96 2.17 19.61 -2.24
C ALA A 96 3.00 19.76 -0.98
N GLN A 97 2.41 20.31 0.07
CA GLN A 97 2.98 20.34 1.40
C GLN A 97 1.97 19.81 2.40
N PHE A 98 2.33 18.75 3.11
CA PHE A 98 1.58 18.24 4.25
C PHE A 98 2.11 18.92 5.51
N VAL A 99 1.22 19.41 6.37
CA VAL A 99 1.52 19.99 7.67
C VAL A 99 0.79 19.20 8.74
N ALA A 100 1.54 18.58 9.64
CA ALA A 100 0.99 17.76 10.71
C ALA A 100 0.17 18.60 11.70
N ARG A 101 -1.03 18.14 12.05
CA ARG A 101 -1.94 18.75 13.05
C ARG A 101 -1.95 17.94 14.35
N GLY A 102 -0.78 17.47 14.76
CA GLY A 102 -0.57 16.48 15.83
C GLY A 102 0.47 15.45 15.39
N ALA A 103 0.66 14.39 16.16
CA ALA A 103 1.42 13.23 15.69
C ALA A 103 0.66 12.58 14.51
N VAL A 104 1.33 12.38 13.39
CA VAL A 104 0.76 11.81 12.16
C VAL A 104 1.73 10.84 11.52
N GLN A 105 1.19 9.75 10.97
CA GLN A 105 1.94 8.86 10.09
C GLN A 105 1.38 8.94 8.67
N LEU A 106 2.28 9.12 7.70
CA LEU A 106 1.95 9.25 6.29
C LEU A 106 2.69 8.16 5.50
N ALA A 107 1.99 7.52 4.56
CA ALA A 107 2.61 6.72 3.52
C ALA A 107 2.53 7.45 2.18
N VAL A 108 3.64 7.51 1.46
CA VAL A 108 3.74 8.10 0.12
C VAL A 108 3.94 6.95 -0.86
N CYS A 109 2.89 6.66 -1.62
CA CYS A 109 2.85 5.66 -2.68
C CYS A 109 3.15 6.35 -4.01
N THR A 110 4.08 5.83 -4.80
CA THR A 110 4.54 6.49 -6.04
C THR A 110 4.57 5.50 -7.20
N ALA A 111 4.13 5.93 -8.37
CA ALA A 111 4.33 5.20 -9.62
C ALA A 111 4.44 6.16 -10.83
N PRO A 112 4.98 5.73 -11.97
CA PRO A 112 5.07 6.55 -13.17
C PRO A 112 3.74 7.17 -13.59
N GLY A 113 3.80 8.43 -13.99
CA GLY A 113 2.73 9.08 -14.73
C GLY A 113 2.64 8.57 -16.17
N ASP A 114 1.48 8.77 -16.76
CA ASP A 114 1.18 8.51 -18.17
C ASP A 114 0.79 9.82 -18.82
N ALA A 115 1.66 10.34 -19.70
CA ALA A 115 1.49 11.64 -20.34
C ALA A 115 0.21 11.76 -21.21
N GLY A 116 -0.41 10.62 -21.57
CA GLY A 116 -1.69 10.60 -22.30
C GLY A 116 -2.92 10.82 -21.42
N LYS A 117 -2.79 10.72 -20.09
CA LYS A 117 -3.91 10.87 -19.14
C LYS A 117 -3.79 12.18 -18.37
N HIS A 118 -4.93 12.73 -17.97
CA HIS A 118 -5.00 13.96 -17.18
C HIS A 118 -6.05 13.78 -16.08
N PHE A 119 -5.61 13.84 -14.83
CA PHE A 119 -6.47 13.72 -13.65
C PHE A 119 -6.21 14.88 -12.69
N PRO A 120 -7.24 15.38 -11.97
CA PRO A 120 -7.04 16.41 -10.96
C PRO A 120 -6.41 15.84 -9.68
N ALA A 121 -5.71 16.70 -8.94
CA ALA A 121 -5.42 16.41 -7.54
C ALA A 121 -6.73 16.32 -6.76
N ARG A 122 -6.87 15.28 -5.93
CA ARG A 122 -8.11 15.05 -5.18
C ARG A 122 -7.87 14.44 -3.81
N LEU A 123 -8.73 14.81 -2.87
CA LEU A 123 -8.90 14.12 -1.60
C LEU A 123 -9.77 12.87 -1.83
N ILE A 124 -9.27 11.72 -1.41
CA ILE A 124 -10.00 10.46 -1.35
C ILE A 124 -10.53 10.31 0.08
N MET A 125 -11.84 10.46 0.22
CA MET A 125 -12.52 10.44 1.51
C MET A 125 -12.72 9.00 2.00
N PRO A 126 -12.70 8.73 3.31
CA PRO A 126 -13.03 7.42 3.86
C PRO A 126 -14.37 6.87 3.32
N GLY A 127 -15.38 7.74 3.21
CA GLY A 127 -16.72 7.38 2.77
C GLY A 127 -16.84 6.98 1.28
N SER A 128 -15.84 7.25 0.45
CA SER A 128 -15.83 6.81 -0.95
C SER A 128 -15.12 5.47 -1.15
N MET A 129 -14.41 4.96 -0.15
CA MET A 129 -13.64 3.72 -0.26
C MET A 129 -14.52 2.50 -0.05
N LYS A 130 -14.37 1.50 -0.93
CA LYS A 130 -15.08 0.24 -0.80
C LYS A 130 -14.41 -0.61 0.28
N ARG A 131 -15.17 -0.98 1.31
CA ARG A 131 -14.76 -1.98 2.31
C ARG A 131 -15.38 -3.33 1.96
N SER A 132 -14.60 -4.40 2.06
CA SER A 132 -15.07 -5.77 1.82
C SER A 132 -14.48 -6.77 2.80
N VAL A 133 -15.24 -7.81 3.10
CA VAL A 133 -14.75 -8.99 3.83
C VAL A 133 -14.45 -10.07 2.81
N ARG A 134 -13.23 -10.61 2.83
CA ARG A 134 -12.80 -11.67 1.90
C ARG A 134 -12.41 -12.92 2.68
N GLY A 135 -12.70 -14.10 2.12
CA GLY A 135 -12.40 -15.40 2.72
C GLY A 135 -13.35 -15.82 3.86
N LYS A 136 -13.16 -17.03 4.38
CA LYS A 136 -13.92 -17.64 5.48
C LYS A 136 -12.98 -18.22 6.54
N GLY A 137 -13.46 -18.37 7.77
CA GLY A 137 -12.69 -18.98 8.87
C GLY A 137 -11.35 -18.27 9.09
N ALA A 138 -10.26 -19.03 9.22
CA ALA A 138 -8.91 -18.51 9.37
C ALA A 138 -8.35 -17.81 8.10
N ASN A 139 -9.12 -17.73 7.01
CA ASN A 139 -8.77 -16.97 5.80
C ASN A 139 -9.56 -15.65 5.68
N THR A 140 -10.40 -15.31 6.67
CA THR A 140 -11.18 -14.07 6.68
C THR A 140 -10.27 -12.86 6.92
N ARG A 141 -10.35 -11.86 6.04
CA ARG A 141 -9.69 -10.54 6.18
C ARG A 141 -10.60 -9.39 5.76
N TYR A 142 -10.23 -8.19 6.21
CA TYR A 142 -10.94 -6.95 5.93
C TYR A 142 -10.12 -6.09 4.97
N VAL A 143 -10.70 -5.75 3.83
CA VAL A 143 -10.01 -5.02 2.76
C VAL A 143 -10.67 -3.67 2.58
N CYS A 144 -9.87 -2.63 2.41
CA CYS A 144 -10.31 -1.29 2.02
C CYS A 144 -9.59 -0.87 0.74
N ASP A 145 -10.36 -0.74 -0.33
CA ASP A 145 -9.87 -0.32 -1.64
C ASP A 145 -9.69 1.20 -1.65
N ILE A 146 -8.46 1.69 -1.44
CA ILE A 146 -8.13 3.13 -1.33
C ILE A 146 -8.09 3.77 -2.72
N LEU A 147 -7.41 3.12 -3.66
CA LEU A 147 -7.30 3.55 -5.06
C LEU A 147 -7.34 2.32 -5.98
N PRO A 148 -8.51 1.69 -6.19
CA PRO A 148 -8.66 0.50 -7.03
C PRO A 148 -8.56 0.83 -8.53
N ASP A 149 -8.47 -0.20 -9.38
CA ASP A 149 -8.39 -0.04 -10.83
C ASP A 149 -9.66 0.58 -11.46
N SER A 150 -10.79 0.51 -10.76
CA SER A 150 -12.05 1.19 -11.11
C SER A 150 -12.05 2.70 -10.89
N GLU A 151 -11.08 3.24 -10.14
CA GLU A 151 -10.93 4.67 -9.87
C GLU A 151 -9.83 5.30 -10.73
N ALA A 152 -9.93 6.60 -11.00
CA ALA A 152 -9.00 7.32 -11.88
C ALA A 152 -7.60 7.47 -11.26
N ALA A 153 -6.58 6.97 -11.95
CA ALA A 153 -5.15 7.21 -11.72
C ALA A 153 -4.36 6.79 -12.98
N HIS A 154 -3.08 7.14 -13.07
CA HIS A 154 -2.23 6.74 -14.19
C HIS A 154 -1.88 5.25 -14.11
N SER A 155 -1.29 4.83 -12.98
CA SER A 155 -0.63 3.54 -12.77
C SER A 155 -0.94 2.91 -11.39
N LEU A 156 -1.04 3.74 -10.34
CA LEU A 156 -1.18 3.33 -8.94
C LEU A 156 -2.44 2.53 -8.67
N LEU A 157 -2.25 1.43 -7.94
CA LEU A 157 -3.28 0.72 -7.21
C LEU A 157 -2.88 0.71 -5.74
N VAL A 158 -3.79 1.10 -4.86
CA VAL A 158 -3.53 1.18 -3.41
C VAL A 158 -4.65 0.51 -2.64
N VAL A 159 -4.31 -0.42 -1.77
CA VAL A 159 -5.27 -1.18 -0.96
C VAL A 159 -4.67 -1.42 0.42
N GLU A 160 -5.50 -1.35 1.47
CA GLU A 160 -5.10 -1.81 2.80
C GLU A 160 -5.88 -3.06 3.20
N VAL A 161 -5.22 -3.93 3.96
CA VAL A 161 -5.79 -5.19 4.44
C VAL A 161 -5.50 -5.35 5.92
N ARG A 162 -6.53 -5.68 6.69
CA ARG A 162 -6.41 -6.10 8.09
C ARG A 162 -6.70 -7.60 8.21
N THR A 163 -5.73 -8.32 8.77
CA THR A 163 -5.76 -9.77 8.92
C THR A 163 -5.74 -10.12 10.42
N PRO A 164 -6.80 -10.77 10.93
CA PRO A 164 -6.91 -11.10 12.35
C PRO A 164 -5.83 -12.05 12.87
N SER A 165 -5.74 -12.15 14.20
CA SER A 165 -4.86 -13.09 14.89
C SER A 165 -5.10 -14.54 14.47
N GLY A 166 -4.03 -15.22 14.07
CA GLY A 166 -4.06 -16.62 13.63
C GLY A 166 -4.59 -16.81 12.21
N HIS A 167 -4.87 -15.74 11.47
CA HIS A 167 -5.40 -15.82 10.11
C HIS A 167 -4.30 -15.71 9.05
N SER A 168 -4.65 -16.09 7.83
CA SER A 168 -3.84 -15.88 6.62
C SER A 168 -4.52 -14.90 5.66
N SER A 169 -3.72 -14.15 4.92
CA SER A 169 -4.16 -13.24 3.86
C SER A 169 -3.18 -13.25 2.69
N SER A 170 -3.54 -12.53 1.61
CA SER A 170 -2.97 -12.79 0.27
C SER A 170 -2.98 -14.30 -0.04
N TYR A 171 -4.07 -14.96 0.40
CA TYR A 171 -4.24 -16.40 0.47
C TYR A 171 -5.64 -16.81 -0.04
N PRO A 172 -5.82 -17.84 -0.90
CA PRO A 172 -4.79 -18.69 -1.49
C PRO A 172 -3.68 -17.89 -2.17
N PRO A 173 -2.43 -18.42 -2.19
CA PRO A 173 -1.31 -17.69 -2.76
C PRO A 173 -1.63 -17.31 -4.21
N HIS A 174 -1.38 -16.06 -4.58
CA HIS A 174 -1.60 -15.56 -5.94
C HIS A 174 -0.41 -14.73 -6.39
N LYS A 175 -0.28 -14.56 -7.71
CA LYS A 175 0.75 -13.76 -8.36
C LYS A 175 0.14 -12.89 -9.46
N HIS A 176 0.85 -11.84 -9.81
CA HIS A 176 0.56 -10.95 -10.93
C HIS A 176 1.91 -10.50 -11.51
N ASP A 177 2.62 -11.46 -12.11
CA ASP A 177 4.02 -11.32 -12.53
C ASP A 177 4.25 -11.57 -14.03
N ARG A 178 3.17 -11.58 -14.82
CA ARG A 178 3.22 -11.72 -16.28
C ARG A 178 2.29 -10.73 -16.95
N ASP A 179 2.76 -10.06 -17.98
CA ASP A 179 1.93 -9.21 -18.83
C ASP A 179 1.20 -10.08 -19.87
N ASN A 180 0.08 -10.67 -19.46
CA ASN A 180 -0.66 -11.67 -20.23
C ASN A 180 -2.19 -11.52 -20.05
N LEU A 181 -2.69 -10.29 -20.22
CA LEU A 181 -4.12 -10.01 -20.11
C LEU A 181 -4.93 -10.75 -21.20
N PRO A 182 -6.15 -11.23 -20.89
CA PRO A 182 -6.91 -10.97 -19.66
C PRO A 182 -6.60 -11.95 -18.51
N HIS A 183 -5.64 -12.86 -18.67
CA HIS A 183 -5.40 -13.94 -17.70
C HIS A 183 -4.59 -13.49 -16.48
N GLU A 184 -3.62 -12.59 -16.69
CA GLU A 184 -2.75 -12.08 -15.65
C GLU A 184 -2.17 -10.72 -16.06
N SER A 185 -2.11 -9.77 -15.13
CA SER A 185 -1.41 -8.50 -15.29
C SER A 185 -0.02 -8.58 -14.66
N PHE A 186 0.97 -7.87 -15.21
CA PHE A 186 2.23 -7.62 -14.49
C PHE A 186 2.04 -6.44 -13.55
N LEU A 187 2.16 -6.68 -12.25
CA LEU A 187 2.13 -5.66 -11.21
C LEU A 187 3.24 -5.97 -10.20
N GLU A 188 4.19 -5.06 -10.04
CA GLU A 188 5.06 -5.07 -8.89
C GLU A 188 4.24 -4.69 -7.65
N GLU A 189 4.63 -5.17 -6.48
CA GLU A 189 3.91 -4.87 -5.24
C GLU A 189 4.86 -4.61 -4.07
N THR A 190 4.45 -3.72 -3.18
CA THR A 190 5.06 -3.54 -1.85
C THR A 190 4.05 -3.82 -0.76
N TYR A 191 4.52 -4.25 0.40
CA TYR A 191 3.74 -4.47 1.62
C TYR A 191 4.37 -3.70 2.76
N TYR A 192 3.76 -2.60 3.19
CA TYR A 192 4.14 -1.91 4.43
C TYR A 192 3.30 -2.45 5.57
N HIS A 193 3.92 -3.15 6.52
CA HIS A 193 3.23 -3.87 7.60
C HIS A 193 3.15 -3.05 8.87
N GLN A 194 2.03 -3.13 9.58
CA GLN A 194 1.93 -2.82 11.00
C GLN A 194 1.35 -4.03 11.75
N VAL A 195 1.78 -4.21 12.99
CA VAL A 195 1.39 -5.32 13.85
C VAL A 195 0.87 -4.79 15.18
N ASN A 196 -0.16 -5.42 15.72
CA ASN A 196 -0.73 -5.08 17.01
C ASN A 196 -0.84 -6.33 17.90
N PRO A 197 -0.23 -6.36 19.10
CA PRO A 197 0.72 -5.38 19.65
C PRO A 197 2.02 -5.22 18.83
N PRO A 198 2.71 -4.06 18.90
CA PRO A 198 3.77 -3.68 17.96
C PRO A 198 5.08 -4.45 18.09
N GLN A 199 5.29 -5.20 19.17
CA GLN A 199 6.43 -6.11 19.31
C GLN A 199 6.26 -7.44 18.55
N GLY A 200 5.10 -7.64 17.91
CA GLY A 200 4.81 -8.83 17.13
C GLY A 200 5.49 -8.87 15.77
N PHE A 201 5.17 -9.93 15.03
CA PHE A 201 5.62 -10.14 13.66
C PHE A 201 4.58 -10.93 12.86
N VAL A 202 4.72 -10.91 11.53
CA VAL A 202 4.03 -11.84 10.62
C VAL A 202 5.04 -12.63 9.81
N PHE A 203 4.63 -13.78 9.28
CA PHE A 203 5.41 -14.48 8.27
C PHE A 203 4.89 -14.14 6.89
N GLN A 204 5.74 -13.57 6.04
CA GLN A 204 5.47 -13.42 4.62
C GLN A 204 6.44 -14.29 3.83
N ARG A 205 5.90 -15.11 2.91
CA ARG A 205 6.72 -15.90 1.99
C ARG A 205 6.53 -15.34 0.59
N VAL A 206 7.62 -15.05 -0.12
CA VAL A 206 7.58 -14.70 -1.55
C VAL A 206 8.27 -15.81 -2.33
N TYR A 207 7.58 -16.42 -3.29
CA TYR A 207 8.12 -17.54 -4.05
C TYR A 207 7.60 -17.63 -5.49
N THR A 208 8.41 -18.13 -6.42
CA THR A 208 8.02 -18.42 -7.81
C THR A 208 7.76 -19.91 -8.03
N ASP A 209 7.11 -20.26 -9.14
CA ASP A 209 6.86 -21.67 -9.53
C ASP A 209 8.17 -22.49 -9.54
N ASP A 210 9.23 -21.91 -10.13
CA ASP A 210 10.56 -22.51 -10.27
C ASP A 210 11.47 -22.36 -9.04
N ARG A 211 10.99 -21.67 -7.99
CA ARG A 211 11.75 -21.38 -6.76
C ARG A 211 13.04 -20.59 -6.95
N SER A 212 13.20 -19.91 -8.10
CA SER A 212 14.27 -18.92 -8.29
C SER A 212 14.17 -17.77 -7.28
N ILE A 213 12.96 -17.48 -6.80
CA ILE A 213 12.71 -16.79 -5.54
C ILE A 213 11.97 -17.78 -4.63
N ASP A 214 12.46 -17.93 -3.39
CA ASP A 214 11.74 -18.61 -2.31
C ASP A 214 12.28 -18.10 -0.96
N GLN A 215 11.66 -17.04 -0.43
CA GLN A 215 12.09 -16.39 0.81
C GLN A 215 10.93 -16.32 1.79
N ALA A 216 11.12 -16.86 2.99
CA ALA A 216 10.23 -16.66 4.13
C ALA A 216 10.87 -15.66 5.10
N MET A 217 10.12 -14.64 5.47
CA MET A 217 10.60 -13.51 6.28
C MET A 217 9.73 -13.37 7.53
N ALA A 218 10.36 -13.18 8.68
CA ALA A 218 9.69 -12.65 9.87
C ALA A 218 9.67 -11.12 9.75
N VAL A 219 8.48 -10.57 9.50
CA VAL A 219 8.26 -9.15 9.22
C VAL A 219 7.69 -8.49 10.47
N GLU A 220 8.36 -7.46 10.97
CA GLU A 220 7.97 -6.78 12.21
C GLU A 220 7.20 -5.49 11.91
N ASN A 221 6.75 -4.80 12.96
CA ASN A 221 6.00 -3.57 12.85
C ASN A 221 6.77 -2.49 12.07
N ASN A 222 6.09 -1.85 11.12
CA ASN A 222 6.55 -0.83 10.16
C ASN A 222 7.55 -1.33 9.11
N ASP A 223 7.87 -2.61 9.02
CA ASP A 223 8.74 -3.12 7.97
C ASP A 223 8.07 -3.09 6.59
N LEU A 224 8.90 -3.08 5.55
CA LEU A 224 8.48 -3.10 4.15
C LEU A 224 8.96 -4.38 3.46
N VAL A 225 8.06 -5.11 2.82
CA VAL A 225 8.40 -6.23 1.93
C VAL A 225 8.18 -5.83 0.48
N THR A 226 9.15 -6.17 -0.36
CA THR A 226 9.12 -5.95 -1.82
C THR A 226 8.77 -7.26 -2.52
N VAL A 227 7.80 -7.22 -3.42
CA VAL A 227 7.35 -8.37 -4.22
C VAL A 227 7.54 -8.03 -5.70
N PRO A 228 8.71 -8.35 -6.29
CA PRO A 228 8.94 -8.09 -7.71
C PRO A 228 8.22 -9.09 -8.63
N LYS A 229 7.94 -10.30 -8.13
CA LYS A 229 7.21 -11.38 -8.80
C LYS A 229 6.89 -12.53 -7.85
N GLY A 230 6.08 -13.48 -8.32
CA GLY A 230 5.73 -14.70 -7.60
C GLY A 230 4.58 -14.56 -6.62
N TYR A 231 4.26 -15.68 -5.96
CA TYR A 231 3.25 -15.79 -4.94
C TYR A 231 3.73 -15.23 -3.61
N HIS A 232 2.86 -14.54 -2.88
CA HIS A 232 3.28 -13.73 -1.73
C HIS A 232 2.32 -13.80 -0.52
N PRO A 233 1.95 -15.00 -0.02
CA PRO A 233 1.02 -15.13 1.10
C PRO A 233 1.59 -14.59 2.43
N VAL A 234 0.68 -14.13 3.29
CA VAL A 234 0.96 -13.66 4.65
C VAL A 234 0.25 -14.55 5.66
N SER A 235 0.95 -14.97 6.70
CA SER A 235 0.43 -15.73 7.83
C SER A 235 0.68 -14.99 9.14
N VAL A 236 -0.39 -14.80 9.91
CA VAL A 236 -0.39 -14.01 11.14
C VAL A 236 -0.35 -14.95 12.34
N PRO A 237 0.67 -14.89 13.21
CA PRO A 237 0.71 -15.70 14.42
C PRO A 237 -0.45 -15.37 15.37
N TYR A 238 -0.86 -16.36 16.16
CA TYR A 238 -1.87 -16.16 17.21
C TYR A 238 -1.41 -15.11 18.23
N GLY A 239 -2.30 -14.20 18.61
CA GLY A 239 -2.06 -13.12 19.56
C GLY A 239 -1.66 -11.78 18.93
N TYR A 240 -1.48 -11.73 17.61
CA TYR A 240 -1.15 -10.50 16.88
C TYR A 240 -2.17 -10.23 15.78
N GLU A 241 -2.60 -9.00 15.62
CA GLU A 241 -3.32 -8.54 14.42
C GLU A 241 -2.31 -7.96 13.43
N SER A 242 -2.54 -8.20 12.14
CA SER A 242 -1.74 -7.62 11.07
C SER A 242 -2.57 -6.61 10.29
N TRP A 243 -1.92 -5.51 9.91
CA TRP A 243 -2.39 -4.60 8.90
C TRP A 243 -1.27 -4.39 7.89
N TYR A 244 -1.59 -4.29 6.60
CA TYR A 244 -0.61 -3.85 5.62
C TYR A 244 -1.24 -2.96 4.55
N LEU A 245 -0.43 -2.01 4.05
CA LEU A 245 -0.73 -1.19 2.90
C LEU A 245 0.03 -1.72 1.69
N ASN A 246 -0.71 -2.02 0.64
CA ASN A 246 -0.15 -2.41 -0.65
C ASN A 246 -0.13 -1.24 -1.62
N VAL A 247 0.97 -1.16 -2.35
CA VAL A 247 1.11 -0.33 -3.53
C VAL A 247 1.49 -1.22 -4.68
N MET A 248 0.69 -1.18 -5.75
CA MET A 248 0.95 -1.90 -6.98
C MET A 248 0.98 -0.95 -8.17
N ALA A 249 1.84 -1.26 -9.14
CA ALA A 249 1.88 -0.63 -10.44
C ALA A 249 2.61 -1.54 -11.45
N GLY A 250 2.36 -1.30 -12.74
CA GLY A 250 2.95 -2.04 -13.84
C GLY A 250 2.61 -1.37 -15.17
N PRO A 251 2.97 -1.97 -16.32
CA PRO A 251 2.79 -1.36 -17.63
C PRO A 251 1.30 -1.17 -17.99
N THR A 252 0.43 -2.03 -17.47
CA THR A 252 -1.02 -1.91 -17.60
C THR A 252 -1.67 -1.85 -16.22
N ARG A 253 -2.43 -0.79 -15.96
CA ARG A 253 -3.18 -0.62 -14.71
C ARG A 253 -4.46 -1.45 -14.70
N ALA A 254 -4.33 -2.73 -14.37
CA ALA A 254 -5.44 -3.66 -14.18
C ALA A 254 -5.03 -4.71 -13.13
N TRP A 255 -5.91 -5.03 -12.18
CA TRP A 255 -5.61 -6.06 -11.17
C TRP A 255 -6.16 -7.43 -11.60
N GLN A 256 -5.37 -8.19 -12.34
CA GLN A 256 -5.68 -9.56 -12.75
C GLN A 256 -4.62 -10.52 -12.22
N PHE A 257 -4.97 -11.31 -11.21
CA PHE A 257 -4.04 -12.22 -10.56
C PHE A 257 -4.32 -13.69 -10.90
N HIS A 258 -3.28 -14.51 -10.80
CA HIS A 258 -3.33 -15.95 -10.97
C HIS A 258 -3.08 -16.64 -9.62
N ASN A 259 -4.03 -17.47 -9.16
CA ASN A 259 -3.84 -18.29 -7.96
C ASN A 259 -2.86 -19.44 -8.23
N ASP A 260 -2.08 -19.82 -7.22
CA ASP A 260 -1.22 -20.99 -7.28
C ASP A 260 -2.07 -22.25 -7.53
N PRO A 261 -1.88 -22.96 -8.66
CA PRO A 261 -2.68 -24.14 -8.99
C PRO A 261 -2.60 -25.24 -7.92
N GLN A 262 -1.48 -25.35 -7.20
CA GLN A 262 -1.31 -26.34 -6.11
C GLN A 262 -2.20 -26.06 -4.90
N HIS A 263 -2.69 -24.83 -4.79
CA HIS A 263 -3.52 -24.35 -3.68
C HIS A 263 -4.95 -24.03 -4.12
N SER A 264 -5.33 -24.36 -5.36
CA SER A 264 -6.66 -24.10 -5.94
C SER A 264 -7.81 -24.74 -5.15
N TRP A 265 -7.59 -25.91 -4.55
CA TRP A 265 -8.56 -26.62 -3.72
C TRP A 265 -9.08 -25.82 -2.51
N LEU A 266 -8.35 -24.79 -2.08
CA LEU A 266 -8.76 -23.90 -1.00
C LEU A 266 -9.94 -22.99 -1.37
N LEU A 267 -10.18 -22.77 -2.67
CA LEU A 267 -11.30 -21.94 -3.15
C LEU A 267 -12.65 -22.61 -2.91
N ASP A 268 -12.65 -23.93 -2.71
CA ASP A 268 -13.85 -24.75 -2.49
C ASP A 268 -14.18 -24.96 -1.00
N LEU A 269 -13.39 -24.39 -0.07
CA LEU A 269 -13.65 -24.38 1.38
C LEU A 269 -14.72 -23.32 1.77
#